data_AF-A0AAF0J697-F1
#
_entry.id   AF-A0AAF0J697-F1
#
_cell.length_a   1.000
_cell.length_b   1.000
_cell.length_c   1.000
_cell.angle_alpha   90.00
_cell.angle_beta   90.00
_cell.angle_gamma   90.00
#
_symmetry.space_group_name_H-M   'P 1'
#
loop_
_entity.id
_entity.type
_entity.pdbx_description
1 polymer ?
#
loop_
_entity_poly.entity_id
_entity_poly.type
_entity_poly.pdbx_seq_one_letter_code
_entity_poly.pdbx_strand_id
1 'polypeptide(L)'
;MTTDDHFERRQVIRNTYASFTLPHDNETGQRFGNIQVKFVLGRPRRKYADQIAMEMEMHNDIVILDIPETMSSFKTLHYMRWAAQNATVPVLYSKSPLDVRWKLADYVLKADDDTFIMLDELERRLRMAPRTLTYWGYQIREDFMAGELYALSHDLVQYVAASPRVAQIPFGKEDVYVAHWINTHPQRSLINWVDEKCWIYDHPKAGSPYSHGFLFPDEVARIKREAMIGISDEMLAHRGGPRHAPGWSTVSNWKVRFAPPQVGLSAEEQIEALIEGGGRWNGTWVRAKDEPDTVAGRVTPIGADDVFLPQSSEFDPTLGLRVYPSTNNFASNQPVAYGRAQDAFAEQMRRRRMLDGRYGGTIVVHYVKKNVWFYETALALIGRDRLWRRGIGGAGSEWRTPGSPTVQFSKKKDLYIASGH
;
A
#
# COMPACT_ATOMS: atom_id res chain seq x y z
N MET A 1 -11.64 -0.58 8.89
CA MET A 1 -12.09 -0.61 10.29
C MET A 1 -10.88 -0.86 11.16
N THR A 2 -10.83 -0.21 12.31
CA THR A 2 -9.68 -0.23 13.23
C THR A 2 -10.18 -0.11 14.66
N THR A 3 -9.32 -0.36 15.66
CA THR A 3 -9.64 -0.21 17.08
C THR A 3 -8.94 1.03 17.66
N ASP A 4 -9.44 1.49 18.79
CA ASP A 4 -8.95 2.69 19.49
C ASP A 4 -7.44 2.64 19.85
N ASP A 5 -6.87 1.45 20.07
CA ASP A 5 -5.45 1.23 20.37
C ASP A 5 -4.51 1.15 19.15
N HIS A 6 -5.04 1.11 17.93
CA HIS A 6 -4.26 0.98 16.69
C HIS A 6 -3.77 2.32 16.11
N PHE A 7 -3.33 3.25 16.96
CA PHE A 7 -2.83 4.57 16.53
C PHE A 7 -1.68 4.46 15.52
N GLU A 8 -0.64 3.67 15.82
CA GLU A 8 0.50 3.50 14.91
C GLU A 8 0.08 2.94 13.55
N ARG A 9 -0.92 2.03 13.54
CA ARG A 9 -1.42 1.46 12.30
C ARG A 9 -2.09 2.51 11.43
N ARG A 10 -2.99 3.31 12.01
CA ARG A 10 -3.65 4.42 11.32
C ARG A 10 -2.63 5.40 10.77
N GLN A 11 -1.60 5.72 11.54
CA GLN A 11 -0.54 6.63 11.10
C GLN A 11 0.26 6.06 9.92
N VAL A 12 0.60 4.77 9.94
CA VAL A 12 1.29 4.11 8.82
C VAL A 12 0.41 4.08 7.57
N ILE A 13 -0.90 3.86 7.70
CA ILE A 13 -1.86 3.94 6.59
C ILE A 13 -1.89 5.35 6.00
N ARG A 14 -2.01 6.39 6.85
CA ARG A 14 -1.94 7.81 6.43
C ARG A 14 -0.65 8.12 5.68
N ASN A 15 0.47 7.62 6.20
CA ASN A 15 1.81 7.83 5.64
C ASN A 15 2.14 6.89 4.48
N THR A 16 1.20 6.09 4.00
CA THR A 16 1.38 5.22 2.83
C THR A 16 0.25 5.44 1.83
N TYR A 17 -0.63 4.47 1.61
CA TYR A 17 -1.60 4.54 0.52
C TYR A 17 -2.70 5.59 0.76
N ALA A 18 -3.06 5.91 2.01
CA ALA A 18 -4.11 6.89 2.26
C ALA A 18 -3.68 8.34 1.96
N SER A 19 -2.37 8.61 1.84
CA SER A 19 -1.88 9.90 1.30
C SER A 19 -2.29 10.15 -0.16
N PHE A 20 -2.71 9.09 -0.88
CA PHE A 20 -3.19 9.17 -2.25
C PHE A 20 -4.70 9.39 -2.38
N THR A 21 -5.40 9.63 -1.26
CA THR A 21 -6.84 9.98 -1.26
C THR A 21 -7.16 11.28 -2.01
N LEU A 22 -6.20 12.21 -2.08
CA LEU A 22 -6.30 13.36 -2.98
C LEU A 22 -5.98 12.90 -4.40
N PRO A 23 -6.97 12.89 -5.30
CA PRO A 23 -6.73 12.34 -6.61
C PRO A 23 -5.85 13.27 -7.43
N HIS A 24 -4.78 12.75 -8.01
CA HIS A 24 -4.10 13.46 -9.10
C HIS A 24 -3.58 12.42 -10.08
N ASP A 25 -3.88 12.64 -11.34
CA ASP A 25 -3.25 12.01 -12.49
C ASP A 25 -1.74 12.29 -12.45
N ASN A 26 -0.93 11.24 -12.59
CA ASN A 26 0.51 11.34 -12.39
C ASN A 26 1.25 12.00 -13.56
N GLU A 27 0.59 12.22 -14.70
CA GLU A 27 1.19 12.79 -15.91
C GLU A 27 0.74 14.24 -16.15
N THR A 28 -0.50 14.56 -15.78
CA THR A 28 -1.15 15.86 -16.06
C THR A 28 -1.43 16.68 -14.81
N GLY A 29 -1.35 16.09 -13.61
CA GLY A 29 -1.72 16.74 -12.35
C GLY A 29 -3.24 16.94 -12.18
N GLN A 30 -4.06 16.50 -13.14
CA GLN A 30 -5.52 16.61 -13.08
C GLN A 30 -6.11 15.76 -11.95
N ARG A 31 -7.09 16.30 -11.24
CA ARG A 31 -7.77 15.57 -10.16
C ARG A 31 -8.68 14.49 -10.75
N PHE A 32 -8.36 13.21 -10.53
CA PHE A 32 -9.05 12.10 -11.18
C PHE A 32 -9.94 11.19 -10.32
N GLY A 33 -10.14 11.46 -9.03
CA GLY A 33 -10.59 10.41 -8.12
C GLY A 33 -11.41 10.83 -6.91
N ASN A 34 -12.59 10.23 -6.80
CA ASN A 34 -13.56 10.57 -5.78
C ASN A 34 -13.45 9.55 -4.64
N ILE A 35 -12.30 9.50 -3.97
CA ILE A 35 -12.03 8.51 -2.90
C ILE A 35 -11.77 9.23 -1.58
N GLN A 36 -12.36 8.71 -0.51
CA GLN A 36 -12.00 9.11 0.85
C GLN A 36 -11.74 7.88 1.69
N VAL A 37 -10.63 7.91 2.43
CA VAL A 37 -10.34 6.92 3.47
C VAL A 37 -10.72 7.54 4.81
N LYS A 38 -11.53 6.80 5.57
CA LYS A 38 -11.92 7.16 6.94
C LYS A 38 -11.66 5.96 7.86
N PHE A 39 -11.14 6.23 9.04
CA PHE A 39 -10.97 5.22 10.08
C PHE A 39 -12.23 5.14 10.92
N VAL A 40 -12.83 3.95 10.98
CA VAL A 40 -14.10 3.74 11.69
C VAL A 40 -13.85 3.00 13.00
N LEU A 41 -14.28 3.61 14.10
CA LEU A 41 -14.17 3.12 15.47
C LEU A 41 -15.55 3.12 16.15
N GLY A 42 -15.72 2.30 17.18
CA GLY A 42 -16.76 2.52 18.18
C GLY A 42 -16.32 3.60 19.18
N ARG A 43 -17.08 3.76 20.26
CA ARG A 43 -16.72 4.62 21.38
C ARG A 43 -15.37 4.18 21.96
N PRO A 44 -14.37 5.07 22.00
CA PRO A 44 -13.05 4.72 22.52
C PRO A 44 -13.12 4.39 24.01
N ARG A 45 -12.30 3.42 24.44
CA ARG A 45 -12.09 3.12 25.85
C ARG A 45 -11.46 4.33 26.53
N ARG A 46 -11.79 4.55 27.81
CA ARG A 46 -11.34 5.74 28.58
C ARG A 46 -9.84 6.02 28.47
N LYS A 47 -9.00 4.99 28.43
CA LYS A 47 -7.53 5.13 28.32
C LYS A 47 -7.03 5.68 26.97
N TYR A 48 -7.85 5.62 25.92
CA TYR A 48 -7.49 6.10 24.58
C TYR A 48 -8.29 7.33 24.15
N ALA A 49 -9.27 7.77 24.94
CA ALA A 49 -10.19 8.85 24.56
C ALA A 49 -9.44 10.15 24.21
N ASP A 50 -8.49 10.57 25.04
CA ASP A 50 -7.71 11.79 24.82
C ASP A 50 -6.84 11.68 23.55
N GLN A 51 -6.20 10.51 23.35
CA GLN A 51 -5.39 10.26 22.16
C GLN A 51 -6.24 10.29 20.87
N ILE A 52 -7.42 9.68 20.90
CA ILE A 52 -8.36 9.70 19.76
C ILE A 52 -8.88 11.11 19.51
N ALA A 53 -9.18 11.89 20.55
CA ALA A 53 -9.62 13.27 20.39
C ALA A 53 -8.54 14.13 19.70
N MET A 54 -7.27 14.02 20.14
CA MET A 54 -6.15 14.72 19.50
C MET A 54 -5.93 14.25 18.06
N GLU A 55 -6.07 12.95 17.79
CA GLU A 55 -5.96 12.39 16.45
C GLU A 55 -7.06 12.90 15.51
N MET A 56 -8.29 13.04 16.02
CA MET A 56 -9.42 13.62 15.28
C MET A 56 -9.16 15.08 14.92
N GLU A 57 -8.68 15.89 15.87
CA GLU A 57 -8.33 17.30 15.62
C GLU A 57 -7.21 17.43 14.58
N MET A 58 -6.21 16.54 14.62
CA MET A 58 -5.05 16.61 13.73
C MET A 58 -5.35 16.15 12.30
N HIS A 59 -6.20 15.14 12.11
CA HIS A 59 -6.34 14.47 10.81
C HIS A 59 -7.75 14.53 10.20
N ASN A 60 -8.80 14.77 10.99
CA ASN A 60 -10.19 14.84 10.54
C ASN A 60 -10.64 13.67 9.63
N ASP A 61 -10.13 12.47 9.91
CA ASP A 61 -10.37 11.26 9.11
C ASP A 61 -10.92 10.09 9.93
N ILE A 62 -11.37 10.35 11.16
CA ILE A 62 -11.95 9.34 12.06
C ILE A 62 -13.47 9.52 12.14
N VAL A 63 -14.19 8.38 12.10
CA VAL A 63 -15.62 8.26 12.36
C VAL A 63 -15.81 7.44 13.64
N ILE A 64 -16.38 8.07 14.66
CA ILE A 64 -16.78 7.39 15.90
C ILE A 64 -18.25 7.00 15.81
N LEU A 65 -18.52 5.70 15.89
CA LEU A 65 -19.85 5.15 15.98
C LEU A 65 -20.30 5.11 17.44
N ASP A 66 -21.56 5.46 17.71
CA ASP A 66 -22.14 5.42 19.05
C ASP A 66 -22.48 3.99 19.51
N ILE A 67 -21.46 3.15 19.62
CA ILE A 67 -21.51 1.77 20.09
C ILE A 67 -20.25 1.45 20.89
N PRO A 68 -20.25 0.43 21.76
CA PRO A 68 -18.99 -0.09 22.31
C PRO A 68 -18.03 -0.54 21.21
N GLU A 69 -16.72 -0.30 21.39
CA GLU A 69 -15.68 -0.78 20.48
C GLU A 69 -15.73 -2.32 20.36
N THR A 70 -15.79 -2.82 19.12
CA THR A 70 -15.92 -4.25 18.81
C THR A 70 -15.40 -4.53 17.39
N MET A 71 -15.03 -5.78 17.11
CA MET A 71 -14.63 -6.25 15.78
C MET A 71 -15.68 -7.16 15.13
N SER A 72 -16.92 -7.11 15.62
CA SER A 72 -18.03 -7.92 15.10
C SER A 72 -18.79 -7.23 13.96
N SER A 73 -19.62 -8.01 13.24
CA SER A 73 -20.63 -7.49 12.29
C SER A 73 -21.52 -6.39 12.87
N PHE A 74 -21.68 -6.30 14.19
CA PHE A 74 -22.40 -5.19 14.83
C PHE A 74 -21.80 -3.83 14.46
N LYS A 75 -20.47 -3.71 14.49
CA LYS A 75 -19.77 -2.48 14.07
C LYS A 75 -19.96 -2.21 12.59
N THR A 76 -19.92 -3.24 11.75
CA THR A 76 -20.20 -3.10 10.31
C THR A 76 -21.61 -2.62 10.03
N LEU A 77 -22.63 -3.15 10.71
CA LEU A 77 -23.99 -2.68 10.53
C LEU A 77 -24.13 -1.19 10.91
N HIS A 78 -23.54 -0.78 12.03
CA HIS A 78 -23.56 0.62 12.46
C HIS A 78 -22.75 1.53 11.53
N TYR A 79 -21.64 1.04 10.98
CA TYR A 79 -20.90 1.71 9.91
C TYR A 79 -21.76 1.91 8.66
N MET A 80 -22.46 0.87 8.18
CA MET A 80 -23.33 0.96 7.01
C MET A 80 -24.49 1.94 7.23
N ARG A 81 -25.05 1.98 8.45
CA ARG A 81 -26.07 2.98 8.83
C ARG A 81 -25.54 4.41 8.78
N TRP A 82 -24.35 4.64 9.31
CA TRP A 82 -23.68 5.95 9.21
C TRP A 82 -23.39 6.30 7.74
N ALA A 83 -22.83 5.36 6.98
CA ALA A 83 -22.41 5.56 5.61
C ALA A 83 -23.59 5.85 4.67
N ALA A 84 -24.74 5.21 4.86
CA ALA A 84 -25.94 5.45 4.07
C ALA A 84 -26.36 6.94 4.00
N GLN A 85 -26.07 7.69 5.06
CA GLN A 85 -26.42 9.11 5.20
C GLN A 85 -25.23 10.06 5.04
N ASN A 86 -24.01 9.60 5.36
CA ASN A 86 -22.85 10.50 5.53
C ASN A 86 -21.67 10.19 4.59
N ALA A 87 -21.64 9.02 3.94
CA ALA A 87 -20.53 8.65 3.07
C ALA A 87 -20.59 9.50 1.79
N THR A 88 -19.82 10.57 1.77
CA THR A 88 -19.76 11.52 0.66
C THR A 88 -18.39 11.50 0.01
N VAL A 89 -18.31 12.03 -1.21
CA VAL A 89 -17.08 12.26 -1.97
C VAL A 89 -17.10 13.68 -2.55
N PRO A 90 -15.95 14.37 -2.61
CA PRO A 90 -15.89 15.69 -3.21
C PRO A 90 -16.12 15.62 -4.72
N VAL A 91 -16.79 16.61 -5.27
CA VAL A 91 -17.02 16.79 -6.71
C VAL A 91 -16.62 18.21 -7.08
N LEU A 92 -15.75 18.32 -8.07
CA LEU A 92 -15.33 19.61 -8.60
C LEU A 92 -16.39 20.13 -9.55
N TYR A 93 -16.85 21.35 -9.31
CA TYR A 93 -17.80 22.04 -10.16
C TYR A 93 -17.06 23.12 -10.94
N SER A 94 -17.04 22.98 -12.28
CA SER A 94 -16.34 23.87 -13.21
C SER A 94 -17.09 25.20 -13.40
N LYS A 95 -17.17 25.98 -12.34
CA LYS A 95 -17.38 27.44 -12.42
C LYS A 95 -16.12 28.12 -11.92
N SER A 96 -15.88 29.36 -12.34
CA SER A 96 -14.78 30.18 -11.82
C SER A 96 -15.36 31.09 -10.73
N PRO A 97 -14.84 31.07 -9.48
CA PRO A 97 -13.80 30.18 -8.97
C PRO A 97 -14.28 28.72 -8.81
N LEU A 98 -13.35 27.76 -8.88
CA LEU A 98 -13.61 26.33 -8.69
C LEU A 98 -14.37 26.08 -7.38
N ASP A 99 -15.58 25.54 -7.48
CA ASP A 99 -16.44 25.22 -6.34
C ASP A 99 -16.31 23.71 -6.03
N VAL A 100 -16.12 23.36 -4.75
CA VAL A 100 -16.06 21.96 -4.29
C VAL A 100 -17.39 21.63 -3.62
N ARG A 101 -18.12 20.70 -4.23
CA ARG A 101 -19.38 20.18 -3.68
C ARG A 101 -19.19 18.76 -3.16
N TRP A 102 -20.18 18.27 -2.45
CA TRP A 102 -20.20 16.93 -1.91
C TRP A 102 -21.40 16.18 -2.46
N LYS A 103 -21.18 14.93 -2.90
CA LYS A 103 -22.25 14.00 -3.24
C LYS A 103 -22.09 12.73 -2.43
N LEU A 104 -23.16 11.95 -2.27
CA LEU A 104 -23.04 10.59 -1.73
C LEU A 104 -22.13 9.75 -2.64
N ALA A 105 -21.31 8.92 -2.02
CA ALA A 105 -20.40 8.02 -2.73
C ALA A 105 -21.23 7.02 -3.57
N ASP A 106 -20.72 6.67 -4.76
CA ASP A 106 -21.40 5.66 -5.59
C ASP A 106 -21.22 4.24 -4.99
N TYR A 107 -20.10 4.05 -4.27
CA TYR A 107 -19.76 2.83 -3.54
C TYR A 107 -19.28 3.16 -2.13
N VAL A 108 -19.63 2.30 -1.18
CA VAL A 108 -19.15 2.32 0.20
C VAL A 108 -18.35 1.05 0.45
N LEU A 109 -17.16 1.19 1.01
CA LEU A 109 -16.19 0.10 1.13
C LEU A 109 -15.81 -0.14 2.57
N LYS A 110 -15.66 -1.41 2.93
CA LYS A 110 -15.04 -1.83 4.19
C LYS A 110 -13.74 -2.55 3.89
N ALA A 111 -12.68 -2.13 4.58
CA ALA A 111 -11.38 -2.82 4.62
C ALA A 111 -10.95 -3.03 6.07
N ASP A 112 -10.05 -3.97 6.33
CA ASP A 112 -9.37 -4.09 7.62
C ASP A 112 -8.12 -3.19 7.70
N ASP A 113 -7.68 -2.84 8.91
CA ASP A 113 -6.52 -1.96 9.10
C ASP A 113 -5.17 -2.63 8.89
N ASP A 114 -5.15 -3.93 8.60
CA ASP A 114 -4.00 -4.67 8.08
C ASP A 114 -4.10 -4.93 6.56
N THR A 115 -4.82 -4.03 5.87
CA THR A 115 -4.98 -4.02 4.41
C THR A 115 -4.24 -2.83 3.80
N PHE A 116 -3.42 -3.10 2.78
CA PHE A 116 -2.85 -2.09 1.89
C PHE A 116 -3.67 -2.00 0.61
N ILE A 117 -4.09 -0.80 0.21
CA ILE A 117 -4.99 -0.61 -0.94
C ILE A 117 -4.37 0.31 -1.97
N MET A 118 -4.25 -0.16 -3.21
CA MET A 118 -3.90 0.68 -4.36
C MET A 118 -5.15 1.47 -4.79
N LEU A 119 -5.35 2.65 -4.19
CA LEU A 119 -6.57 3.46 -4.36
C LEU A 119 -6.89 3.77 -5.84
N ASP A 120 -5.88 4.10 -6.63
CA ASP A 120 -6.03 4.38 -8.07
C ASP A 120 -6.59 3.15 -8.83
N GLU A 121 -6.08 1.95 -8.52
CA GLU A 121 -6.55 0.71 -9.13
C GLU A 121 -7.96 0.34 -8.66
N LEU A 122 -8.22 0.46 -7.35
CA LEU A 122 -9.54 0.23 -6.77
C LEU A 122 -10.60 1.08 -7.46
N GLU A 123 -10.37 2.38 -7.61
CA GLU A 123 -11.31 3.26 -8.29
C GLU A 123 -11.47 2.90 -9.77
N ARG A 124 -10.37 2.60 -10.48
CA ARG A 124 -10.42 2.17 -11.88
C ARG A 124 -11.29 0.94 -12.07
N ARG A 125 -11.29 -0.01 -11.11
CA ARG A 125 -12.17 -1.19 -11.11
C ARG A 125 -13.62 -0.83 -10.84
N LEU A 126 -13.88 -0.06 -9.79
CA LEU A 126 -15.25 0.31 -9.42
C LEU A 126 -15.92 1.22 -10.46
N ARG A 127 -15.16 2.02 -11.22
CA ARG A 127 -15.69 2.79 -12.36
C ARG A 127 -16.29 1.91 -13.46
N MET A 128 -15.83 0.67 -13.58
CA MET A 128 -16.33 -0.30 -14.57
C MET A 128 -17.47 -1.17 -14.03
N ALA A 129 -17.68 -1.21 -12.71
CA ALA A 129 -18.74 -2.00 -12.10
C ALA A 129 -20.10 -1.29 -12.25
N PRO A 130 -21.23 -2.03 -12.20
CA PRO A 130 -22.56 -1.41 -12.14
C PRO A 130 -22.71 -0.58 -10.86
N ARG A 131 -23.31 0.61 -10.94
CA ARG A 131 -23.45 1.53 -9.78
C ARG A 131 -24.61 1.20 -8.83
N THR A 132 -25.39 0.19 -9.15
CA THR A 132 -26.59 -0.23 -8.41
C THR A 132 -26.57 -1.73 -8.23
N LEU A 133 -27.08 -2.20 -7.09
CA LEU A 133 -27.15 -3.61 -6.73
C LEU A 133 -25.81 -4.34 -6.94
N THR A 134 -24.70 -3.74 -6.54
CA THR A 134 -23.36 -4.33 -6.73
C THR A 134 -22.71 -4.66 -5.40
N TYR A 135 -22.32 -5.92 -5.26
CA TYR A 135 -21.45 -6.41 -4.21
C TYR A 135 -20.12 -6.83 -4.85
N TRP A 136 -19.06 -6.08 -4.57
CA TRP A 136 -17.74 -6.26 -5.20
C TRP A 136 -16.69 -6.66 -4.17
N GLY A 137 -15.75 -7.51 -4.53
CA GLY A 137 -14.64 -7.92 -3.66
C GLY A 137 -14.00 -9.24 -4.11
N TYR A 138 -13.23 -9.87 -3.22
CA TYR A 138 -12.71 -11.22 -3.44
C TYR A 138 -13.73 -12.26 -2.97
N GLN A 139 -14.37 -12.98 -3.89
CA GLN A 139 -15.46 -13.89 -3.56
C GLN A 139 -14.93 -15.25 -3.07
N ILE A 140 -15.26 -15.62 -1.84
CA ILE A 140 -14.92 -16.91 -1.24
C ILE A 140 -16.05 -17.89 -1.49
N ARG A 141 -15.73 -19.00 -2.18
CA ARG A 141 -16.63 -20.14 -2.44
C ARG A 141 -17.98 -19.75 -3.05
N GLU A 142 -18.02 -18.66 -3.80
CA GLU A 142 -19.25 -18.10 -4.40
C GLU A 142 -20.33 -17.73 -3.36
N ASP A 143 -19.95 -17.53 -2.10
CA ASP A 143 -20.89 -17.36 -0.98
C ASP A 143 -20.82 -15.95 -0.38
N PHE A 144 -19.62 -15.44 -0.11
CA PHE A 144 -19.41 -14.12 0.51
C PHE A 144 -18.14 -13.44 0.00
N MET A 145 -18.05 -12.10 0.12
CA MET A 145 -16.81 -11.38 -0.16
C MET A 145 -15.91 -11.39 1.07
N ALA A 146 -14.62 -11.63 0.89
CA ALA A 146 -13.64 -11.67 1.97
C ALA A 146 -13.57 -10.34 2.74
N GLY A 147 -13.34 -10.43 4.05
CA GLY A 147 -13.31 -9.25 4.94
C GLY A 147 -12.16 -8.27 4.70
N GLU A 148 -11.18 -8.64 3.89
CA GLU A 148 -9.98 -7.85 3.57
C GLU A 148 -10.35 -6.50 2.95
N LEU A 149 -11.19 -6.55 1.92
CA LEU A 149 -11.81 -5.41 1.27
C LEU A 149 -13.03 -5.89 0.49
N TYR A 150 -14.16 -5.24 0.71
CA TYR A 150 -15.32 -5.36 -0.19
C TYR A 150 -16.02 -4.01 -0.35
N ALA A 151 -16.79 -3.89 -1.42
CA ALA A 151 -17.57 -2.71 -1.75
C ALA A 151 -19.04 -3.07 -1.95
N LEU A 152 -19.92 -2.20 -1.46
CA LEU A 152 -21.34 -2.23 -1.76
C LEU A 152 -21.70 -0.95 -2.52
N SER A 153 -22.52 -1.07 -3.55
CA SER A 153 -23.16 0.11 -4.13
C SER A 153 -24.04 0.81 -3.10
N HIS A 154 -24.18 2.14 -3.23
CA HIS A 154 -24.84 2.94 -2.20
C HIS A 154 -26.29 2.53 -1.91
N ASP A 155 -27.01 2.04 -2.91
CA ASP A 155 -28.37 1.50 -2.76
C ASP A 155 -28.43 0.23 -1.90
N LEU A 156 -27.43 -0.67 -2.02
CA LEU A 156 -27.32 -1.82 -1.12
C LEU A 156 -26.98 -1.39 0.31
N VAL A 157 -26.16 -0.35 0.48
CA VAL A 157 -25.86 0.22 1.81
C VAL A 157 -27.12 0.81 2.44
N GLN A 158 -27.93 1.53 1.66
CA GLN A 158 -29.22 2.05 2.12
C GLN A 158 -30.18 0.92 2.52
N TYR A 159 -30.23 -0.16 1.74
CA TYR A 159 -31.00 -1.35 2.09
C TYR A 159 -30.53 -1.96 3.43
N VAL A 160 -29.24 -2.22 3.58
CA VAL A 160 -28.65 -2.81 4.81
C VAL A 160 -28.94 -1.91 6.02
N ALA A 161 -28.84 -0.59 5.84
CA ALA A 161 -29.07 0.37 6.91
C ALA A 161 -30.54 0.39 7.40
N ALA A 162 -31.51 0.31 6.48
CA ALA A 162 -32.93 0.52 6.76
C ALA A 162 -33.76 -0.76 6.90
N SER A 163 -33.26 -1.93 6.45
CA SER A 163 -34.05 -3.15 6.37
C SER A 163 -34.37 -3.75 7.75
N PRO A 164 -35.66 -3.94 8.09
CA PRO A 164 -36.05 -4.68 9.30
C PRO A 164 -35.60 -6.14 9.28
N ARG A 165 -35.48 -6.75 8.09
CA ARG A 165 -34.98 -8.13 7.95
C ARG A 165 -33.52 -8.24 8.38
N VAL A 166 -32.71 -7.26 8.00
CA VAL A 166 -31.29 -7.18 8.40
C VAL A 166 -31.16 -6.98 9.90
N ALA A 167 -32.01 -6.14 10.51
CA ALA A 167 -31.98 -5.87 11.95
C ALA A 167 -32.31 -7.10 12.82
N GLN A 168 -33.00 -8.11 12.29
CA GLN A 168 -33.35 -9.35 12.99
C GLN A 168 -32.26 -10.43 12.90
N ILE A 169 -31.29 -10.26 12.00
CA ILE A 169 -30.20 -11.23 11.83
C ILE A 169 -29.22 -11.07 13.02
N PRO A 170 -28.80 -12.18 13.68
CA PRO A 170 -27.81 -12.13 14.73
C PRO A 170 -26.48 -11.52 14.30
N PHE A 171 -25.57 -11.27 15.25
CA PHE A 171 -24.21 -10.83 14.93
C PHE A 171 -23.23 -12.00 14.99
N GLY A 172 -22.31 -12.04 14.04
CA GLY A 172 -21.18 -12.96 14.01
C GLY A 172 -20.02 -12.42 13.19
N LYS A 173 -19.35 -13.33 12.47
CA LYS A 173 -18.24 -12.99 11.55
C LYS A 173 -18.72 -12.03 10.47
N GLU A 174 -18.01 -10.94 10.36
CA GLU A 174 -18.46 -9.75 9.65
C GLU A 174 -18.75 -9.97 8.17
N ASP A 175 -17.77 -10.46 7.44
CA ASP A 175 -17.81 -10.83 6.02
C ASP A 175 -18.96 -11.78 5.65
N VAL A 176 -19.13 -12.85 6.43
CA VAL A 176 -20.20 -13.83 6.26
C VAL A 176 -21.57 -13.18 6.46
N TYR A 177 -21.72 -12.36 7.50
CA TYR A 177 -23.02 -11.75 7.84
C TYR A 177 -23.43 -10.64 6.86
N VAL A 178 -22.47 -9.92 6.27
CA VAL A 178 -22.77 -8.98 5.18
C VAL A 178 -23.42 -9.72 4.01
N ALA A 179 -22.88 -10.86 3.59
CA ALA A 179 -23.51 -11.68 2.55
C ALA A 179 -24.92 -12.15 2.95
N HIS A 180 -25.13 -12.54 4.21
CA HIS A 180 -26.46 -12.90 4.70
C HIS A 180 -27.44 -11.71 4.59
N TRP A 181 -27.02 -10.50 4.95
CA TRP A 181 -27.84 -9.30 4.81
C TRP A 181 -28.20 -9.04 3.35
N ILE A 182 -27.22 -9.10 2.44
CA ILE A 182 -27.43 -8.93 1.00
C ILE A 182 -28.40 -9.99 0.45
N ASN A 183 -28.29 -11.23 0.90
CA ASN A 183 -29.18 -12.32 0.48
C ASN A 183 -30.63 -12.17 0.95
N THR A 184 -30.93 -11.28 1.91
CA THR A 184 -32.31 -10.95 2.29
C THR A 184 -32.99 -9.95 1.35
N HIS A 185 -32.24 -9.32 0.44
CA HIS A 185 -32.74 -8.30 -0.47
C HIS A 185 -33.89 -8.85 -1.34
N PRO A 186 -35.01 -8.12 -1.49
CA PRO A 186 -36.14 -8.58 -2.29
C PRO A 186 -35.78 -8.93 -3.75
N GLN A 187 -34.81 -8.20 -4.31
CA GLN A 187 -34.30 -8.39 -5.67
C GLN A 187 -32.92 -9.09 -5.67
N ARG A 188 -32.66 -10.03 -4.75
CA ARG A 188 -31.35 -10.70 -4.63
C ARG A 188 -30.84 -11.31 -5.95
N SER A 189 -31.73 -11.75 -6.83
CA SER A 189 -31.38 -12.32 -8.14
C SER A 189 -30.86 -11.29 -9.14
N LEU A 190 -31.04 -9.99 -8.88
CA LEU A 190 -30.53 -8.89 -9.70
C LEU A 190 -29.22 -8.31 -9.17
N ILE A 191 -28.72 -8.84 -8.05
CA ILE A 191 -27.48 -8.35 -7.44
C ILE A 191 -26.28 -8.83 -8.25
N ASN A 192 -25.47 -7.88 -8.66
CA ASN A 192 -24.21 -8.09 -9.36
C ASN A 192 -23.13 -8.45 -8.32
N TRP A 193 -22.73 -9.71 -8.30
CA TRP A 193 -21.56 -10.18 -7.56
C TRP A 193 -20.35 -10.00 -8.47
N VAL A 194 -19.54 -8.97 -8.21
CA VAL A 194 -18.38 -8.62 -9.04
C VAL A 194 -17.11 -9.04 -8.32
N ASP A 195 -16.43 -10.03 -8.87
CA ASP A 195 -15.35 -10.73 -8.20
C ASP A 195 -13.96 -10.34 -8.72
N GLU A 196 -13.00 -10.16 -7.81
CA GLU A 196 -11.61 -9.81 -8.05
C GLU A 196 -10.63 -10.84 -7.46
N LYS A 197 -10.61 -12.05 -8.05
CA LYS A 197 -9.74 -13.15 -7.58
C LYS A 197 -8.24 -12.93 -7.77
N CYS A 198 -7.83 -12.08 -8.71
CA CYS A 198 -6.44 -12.00 -9.18
C CYS A 198 -5.60 -10.94 -8.44
N TRP A 199 -6.23 -9.84 -8.01
CA TRP A 199 -5.52 -8.63 -7.59
C TRP A 199 -5.71 -8.31 -6.11
N ILE A 200 -6.29 -9.24 -5.36
CA ILE A 200 -6.50 -9.21 -3.92
C ILE A 200 -5.84 -10.48 -3.39
N TYR A 201 -4.81 -10.31 -2.57
CA TYR A 201 -4.00 -11.41 -2.05
C TYR A 201 -3.26 -10.99 -0.78
N ASP A 202 -2.67 -11.96 -0.08
CA ASP A 202 -1.95 -11.69 1.17
C ASP A 202 -0.48 -11.29 0.93
N HIS A 203 0.07 -10.50 1.86
CA HIS A 203 1.46 -10.06 1.81
C HIS A 203 2.45 -11.22 1.60
N PRO A 204 3.52 -11.07 0.79
CA PRO A 204 4.44 -12.17 0.47
C PRO A 204 5.06 -12.88 1.69
N LYS A 205 5.17 -12.17 2.81
CA LYS A 205 5.73 -12.67 4.09
C LYS A 205 4.67 -13.26 5.05
N ALA A 206 3.40 -13.31 4.68
CA ALA A 206 2.32 -13.77 5.56
C ALA A 206 2.31 -15.29 5.75
N GLY A 207 2.73 -16.06 4.73
CA GLY A 207 2.80 -17.53 4.79
C GLY A 207 1.42 -18.22 4.74
N SER A 208 0.39 -17.48 4.34
CA SER A 208 -0.97 -17.97 4.12
C SER A 208 -1.07 -18.70 2.78
N PRO A 209 -2.16 -19.47 2.52
CA PRO A 209 -2.39 -20.06 1.20
C PRO A 209 -2.72 -19.02 0.11
N TYR A 210 -2.96 -17.75 0.47
CA TYR A 210 -3.22 -16.64 -0.45
C TYR A 210 -2.02 -15.72 -0.60
N SER A 211 -0.88 -16.06 0.01
CA SER A 211 0.35 -15.28 -0.10
C SER A 211 1.07 -15.61 -1.41
N HIS A 212 1.47 -14.58 -2.14
CA HIS A 212 2.43 -14.65 -3.24
C HIS A 212 3.26 -13.36 -3.28
N GLY A 213 4.28 -13.29 -4.14
CA GLY A 213 5.04 -12.07 -4.37
C GLY A 213 4.17 -10.92 -4.85
N PHE A 214 4.63 -9.68 -4.72
CA PHE A 214 3.91 -8.54 -5.26
C PHE A 214 3.73 -8.71 -6.76
N LEU A 215 2.47 -8.67 -7.20
CA LEU A 215 2.08 -9.05 -8.54
C LEU A 215 1.95 -7.81 -9.43
N PHE A 216 2.47 -7.93 -10.65
CA PHE A 216 2.41 -6.88 -11.66
C PHE A 216 1.77 -7.39 -12.97
N PRO A 217 1.21 -6.47 -13.80
CA PRO A 217 0.58 -6.81 -15.06
C PRO A 217 1.42 -7.65 -16.04
N ASP A 218 2.72 -7.41 -16.13
CA ASP A 218 3.62 -8.17 -17.00
C ASP A 218 3.73 -9.65 -16.60
N GLU A 219 3.79 -9.92 -15.30
CA GLU A 219 3.83 -11.28 -14.76
C GLU A 219 2.50 -12.00 -14.98
N VAL A 220 1.37 -11.32 -14.77
CA VAL A 220 0.06 -11.87 -15.10
C VAL A 220 -0.05 -12.15 -16.60
N ALA A 221 0.48 -11.27 -17.46
CA ALA A 221 0.52 -11.51 -18.90
C ALA A 221 1.39 -12.72 -19.26
N ARG A 222 2.50 -12.96 -18.54
CA ARG A 222 3.34 -14.16 -18.69
C ARG A 222 2.57 -15.42 -18.31
N ILE A 223 1.90 -15.44 -17.15
CA ILE A 223 1.08 -16.58 -16.69
C ILE A 223 -0.06 -16.87 -17.68
N LYS A 224 -0.74 -15.84 -18.20
CA LYS A 224 -1.77 -16.01 -19.23
C LYS A 224 -1.23 -16.63 -20.51
N ARG A 225 -0.03 -16.23 -20.95
CA ARG A 225 0.64 -16.85 -22.10
C ARG A 225 0.92 -18.33 -21.84
N GLU A 226 1.47 -18.67 -20.67
CA GLU A 226 1.71 -20.06 -20.27
C GLU A 226 0.43 -20.90 -20.26
N ALA A 227 -0.69 -20.34 -19.79
CA ALA A 227 -1.98 -21.03 -19.83
C ALA A 227 -2.50 -21.29 -21.25
N MET A 228 -2.17 -20.41 -22.21
CA MET A 228 -2.58 -20.56 -23.62
C MET A 228 -1.68 -21.51 -24.41
N ILE A 229 -0.36 -21.41 -24.22
CA ILE A 229 0.64 -22.14 -25.03
C ILE A 229 1.14 -23.42 -24.37
N GLY A 230 0.86 -23.61 -23.08
CA GLY A 230 1.44 -24.66 -22.25
C GLY A 230 2.76 -24.24 -21.59
N ILE A 231 3.16 -25.00 -20.58
CA ILE A 231 4.45 -24.85 -19.88
C ILE A 231 5.39 -25.93 -20.42
N SER A 232 6.64 -25.56 -20.74
CA SER A 232 7.64 -26.54 -21.21
C SER A 232 7.97 -27.59 -20.16
N ASP A 233 8.37 -28.79 -20.58
CA ASP A 233 8.71 -29.88 -19.66
C ASP A 233 9.84 -29.52 -18.69
N GLU A 234 10.81 -28.73 -19.16
CA GLU A 234 11.89 -28.19 -18.31
C GLU A 234 11.34 -27.29 -17.20
N MET A 235 10.41 -26.38 -17.55
CA MET A 235 9.81 -25.47 -16.58
C MET A 235 8.84 -26.20 -15.65
N LEU A 236 8.14 -27.22 -16.13
CA LEU A 236 7.33 -28.10 -15.29
C LEU A 236 8.22 -28.81 -14.27
N ALA A 237 9.34 -29.39 -14.69
CA ALA A 237 10.29 -30.05 -13.79
C ALA A 237 10.85 -29.06 -12.75
N HIS A 238 11.21 -27.85 -13.17
CA HIS A 238 11.69 -26.79 -12.29
C HIS A 238 10.67 -26.40 -11.22
N ARG A 239 9.38 -26.35 -11.57
CA ARG A 239 8.28 -25.97 -10.66
C ARG A 239 7.72 -27.13 -9.84
N GLY A 240 8.42 -28.27 -9.77
CA GLY A 240 7.99 -29.44 -9.00
C GLY A 240 6.91 -30.29 -9.69
N GLY A 241 6.74 -30.13 -11.00
CA GLY A 241 5.88 -30.94 -11.85
C GLY A 241 4.49 -30.33 -12.15
N PRO A 242 3.68 -31.00 -12.98
CA PRO A 242 2.41 -30.47 -13.49
C PRO A 242 1.39 -30.07 -12.43
N ARG A 243 1.41 -30.71 -11.25
CA ARG A 243 0.49 -30.39 -10.14
C ARG A 243 0.86 -29.10 -9.42
N HIS A 244 2.15 -28.78 -9.35
CA HIS A 244 2.68 -27.66 -8.58
C HIS A 244 2.92 -26.42 -9.45
N ALA A 245 3.19 -26.60 -10.74
CA ALA A 245 3.48 -25.53 -11.68
C ALA A 245 2.43 -24.40 -11.76
N PRO A 246 1.10 -24.65 -11.66
CA PRO A 246 0.10 -23.58 -11.71
C PRO A 246 0.09 -22.65 -10.49
N GLY A 247 0.49 -23.16 -9.32
CA GLY A 247 0.55 -22.41 -8.06
C GLY A 247 1.96 -21.97 -7.69
N TRP A 248 2.90 -22.04 -8.64
CA TRP A 248 4.28 -21.70 -8.41
C TRP A 248 4.45 -20.20 -8.18
N SER A 249 5.15 -19.87 -7.10
CA SER A 249 5.54 -18.51 -6.75
C SER A 249 7.06 -18.44 -6.66
N THR A 250 7.63 -17.36 -7.20
CA THR A 250 9.07 -17.08 -7.12
C THR A 250 9.49 -16.52 -5.75
N VAL A 251 8.52 -16.14 -4.91
CA VAL A 251 8.76 -15.40 -3.67
C VAL A 251 8.35 -16.17 -2.43
N SER A 252 7.18 -16.82 -2.43
CA SER A 252 6.61 -17.41 -1.23
C SER A 252 6.05 -18.80 -1.48
N ASN A 253 6.23 -19.69 -0.51
CA ASN A 253 5.61 -21.01 -0.52
C ASN A 253 4.69 -21.15 0.68
N TRP A 254 3.57 -21.86 0.53
CA TRP A 254 2.64 -22.09 1.62
C TRP A 254 3.34 -22.78 2.81
N LYS A 255 3.14 -22.26 4.02
CA LYS A 255 3.77 -22.70 5.29
C LYS A 255 5.29 -22.55 5.34
N VAL A 256 5.91 -21.93 4.33
CA VAL A 256 7.34 -21.62 4.34
C VAL A 256 7.50 -20.16 4.70
N ARG A 257 8.27 -19.89 5.75
CA ARG A 257 8.61 -18.52 6.12
C ARG A 257 9.49 -17.93 5.03
N PHE A 258 9.14 -16.74 4.56
CA PHE A 258 9.98 -15.99 3.62
C PHE A 258 11.41 -15.85 4.17
N ALA A 259 12.38 -16.20 3.33
CA ALA A 259 13.79 -15.97 3.55
C ALA A 259 14.35 -15.19 2.36
N PRO A 260 15.13 -14.12 2.58
CA PRO A 260 15.72 -13.37 1.49
C PRO A 260 16.65 -14.28 0.67
N PRO A 261 16.73 -14.11 -0.67
CA PRO A 261 17.52 -14.98 -1.53
C PRO A 261 19.01 -14.91 -1.21
N GLN A 262 19.48 -13.77 -0.69
CA GLN A 262 20.84 -13.57 -0.23
C GLN A 262 20.91 -12.74 1.04
N VAL A 263 22.06 -12.81 1.71
CA VAL A 263 22.38 -11.97 2.86
C VAL A 263 23.00 -10.66 2.37
N GLY A 264 22.72 -9.54 3.05
CA GLY A 264 23.32 -8.24 2.73
C GLY A 264 22.64 -7.51 1.58
N LEU A 265 21.38 -7.86 1.28
CA LEU A 265 20.56 -7.10 0.33
C LEU A 265 20.32 -5.68 0.84
N SER A 266 20.44 -4.71 -0.07
CA SER A 266 20.00 -3.33 0.18
C SER A 266 18.49 -3.31 0.41
N ALA A 267 17.96 -2.19 0.93
CA ALA A 267 16.52 -2.04 1.11
C ALA A 267 15.77 -2.26 -0.22
N GLU A 268 16.25 -1.68 -1.31
CA GLU A 268 15.66 -1.82 -2.65
C GLU A 268 15.63 -3.27 -3.12
N GLU A 269 16.69 -4.03 -2.86
CA GLU A 269 16.76 -5.43 -3.26
C GLU A 269 15.92 -6.35 -2.38
N GLN A 270 15.74 -5.99 -1.10
CA GLN A 270 14.79 -6.70 -0.25
C GLN A 270 13.36 -6.48 -0.72
N ILE A 271 13.02 -5.27 -1.20
CA ILE A 271 11.72 -5.00 -1.82
C ILE A 271 11.58 -5.79 -3.12
N GLU A 272 12.62 -5.76 -3.95
CA GLU A 272 12.64 -6.45 -5.23
C GLU A 272 12.50 -7.98 -5.07
N ALA A 273 13.13 -8.57 -4.06
CA ALA A 273 13.00 -9.99 -3.73
C ALA A 273 11.58 -10.40 -3.26
N LEU A 274 10.69 -9.43 -3.04
CA LEU A 274 9.30 -9.66 -2.70
C LEU A 274 8.36 -9.58 -3.91
N ILE A 275 8.85 -9.27 -5.10
CA ILE A 275 8.05 -9.11 -6.33
C ILE A 275 8.00 -10.45 -7.09
N GLU A 276 6.84 -10.86 -7.59
CA GLU A 276 6.74 -12.04 -8.46
C GLU A 276 7.47 -11.81 -9.77
N GLY A 277 8.34 -12.74 -10.15
CA GLY A 277 9.26 -12.49 -11.26
C GLY A 277 10.13 -11.25 -10.97
N GLY A 278 10.51 -11.05 -9.71
CA GLY A 278 11.36 -9.95 -9.23
C GLY A 278 12.72 -10.40 -8.72
N GLY A 279 13.72 -9.52 -8.85
CA GLY A 279 15.13 -9.70 -8.51
C GLY A 279 16.07 -9.11 -9.58
N ARG A 280 17.02 -8.29 -9.16
CA ARG A 280 17.88 -7.47 -10.04
C ARG A 280 19.23 -8.10 -10.33
N TRP A 281 19.36 -9.04 -11.25
CA TRP A 281 20.71 -9.56 -11.46
C TRP A 281 21.04 -10.12 -12.84
N ASN A 282 22.34 -10.13 -13.17
CA ASN A 282 22.86 -10.15 -14.53
C ASN A 282 22.50 -11.44 -15.30
N GLY A 283 21.30 -11.45 -15.89
CA GLY A 283 20.68 -12.65 -16.46
C GLY A 283 20.27 -13.71 -15.43
N THR A 284 20.34 -13.38 -14.13
CA THR A 284 20.10 -14.30 -13.01
C THR A 284 19.49 -13.54 -11.83
N TRP A 285 18.98 -14.24 -10.83
CA TRP A 285 18.39 -13.61 -9.64
C TRP A 285 19.41 -13.36 -8.49
N VAL A 286 20.73 -13.16 -8.77
CA VAL A 286 21.82 -12.80 -7.81
C VAL A 286 22.94 -11.81 -8.30
N ARG A 287 23.40 -10.86 -7.44
CA ARG A 287 24.43 -9.82 -7.73
C ARG A 287 25.73 -10.46 -8.14
N ALA A 288 26.36 -10.01 -9.23
CA ALA A 288 27.75 -10.36 -9.49
C ALA A 288 28.68 -9.43 -8.69
N LYS A 289 29.82 -9.96 -8.21
CA LYS A 289 30.79 -9.24 -7.35
C LYS A 289 31.49 -8.06 -8.04
N ASP A 290 31.35 -7.97 -9.35
CA ASP A 290 32.08 -7.12 -10.29
C ASP A 290 31.17 -6.10 -11.00
N GLU A 291 29.87 -6.07 -10.69
CA GLU A 291 28.94 -5.07 -11.23
C GLU A 291 29.30 -3.66 -10.72
N PRO A 292 29.26 -2.59 -11.55
CA PRO A 292 29.83 -1.27 -11.22
C PRO A 292 29.26 -0.54 -9.99
N ASP A 293 28.11 -0.98 -9.47
CA ASP A 293 27.53 -0.49 -8.21
C ASP A 293 27.90 -1.37 -6.98
N THR A 294 28.75 -2.40 -7.15
CA THR A 294 29.36 -3.21 -6.08
C THR A 294 30.50 -2.45 -5.40
N VAL A 295 30.15 -1.42 -4.64
CA VAL A 295 31.09 -0.95 -3.63
C VAL A 295 30.92 -1.88 -2.43
N ALA A 296 31.82 -2.86 -2.30
CA ALA A 296 32.09 -3.55 -1.03
C ALA A 296 32.74 -2.58 -0.04
N GLY A 297 32.13 -1.42 0.15
CA GLY A 297 32.53 -0.46 1.15
C GLY A 297 31.99 -0.98 2.48
N ARG A 298 32.86 -1.12 3.47
CA ARG A 298 32.41 -0.87 4.83
C ARG A 298 31.80 0.52 4.80
N VAL A 299 30.47 0.59 4.89
CA VAL A 299 29.78 1.84 5.10
C VAL A 299 30.07 2.22 6.54
N THR A 300 31.16 2.95 6.72
CA THR A 300 31.49 3.57 7.99
C THR A 300 30.46 4.68 8.21
N PRO A 301 29.74 4.71 9.34
CA PRO A 301 29.15 5.95 9.80
C PRO A 301 30.24 7.02 9.83
N ILE A 302 29.87 8.25 9.49
CA ILE A 302 30.70 9.46 9.49
C ILE A 302 32.08 9.21 10.09
N GLY A 303 33.08 9.02 9.23
CA GLY A 303 34.44 8.76 9.67
C GLY A 303 35.08 10.03 10.23
N ALA A 304 36.18 9.90 10.97
CA ALA A 304 37.01 11.04 11.37
C ALA A 304 37.49 11.89 10.16
N ASP A 305 37.43 11.31 8.96
CA ASP A 305 37.85 11.89 7.68
C ASP A 305 36.67 12.39 6.83
N ASP A 306 35.44 12.33 7.34
CA ASP A 306 34.28 12.90 6.67
C ASP A 306 34.44 14.42 6.54
N VAL A 307 33.90 14.98 5.44
CA VAL A 307 33.99 16.41 5.19
C VAL A 307 33.04 17.16 6.13
N PHE A 308 33.52 17.50 7.31
CA PHE A 308 32.89 18.49 8.15
C PHE A 308 32.84 19.82 7.40
N LEU A 309 31.73 20.55 7.54
CA LEU A 309 31.70 21.93 7.09
C LEU A 309 32.93 22.65 7.67
N PRO A 310 33.75 23.32 6.85
CA PRO A 310 34.96 23.97 7.33
C PRO A 310 34.62 24.86 8.53
N GLN A 311 35.46 24.91 9.56
CA GLN A 311 35.23 25.87 10.64
C GLN A 311 35.21 27.28 10.04
N SER A 312 34.04 27.92 10.03
CA SER A 312 33.87 29.30 9.58
C SER A 312 33.51 30.17 10.76
N SER A 313 34.27 31.23 10.99
CA SER A 313 33.94 32.30 11.93
C SER A 313 33.08 33.39 11.33
N GLU A 314 32.76 33.33 10.04
CA GLU A 314 31.92 34.32 9.35
C GLU A 314 30.43 34.00 9.53
N PHE A 315 29.66 35.06 9.76
CA PHE A 315 28.22 35.00 9.93
C PHE A 315 27.55 35.91 8.91
N ASP A 316 26.45 35.44 8.33
CA ASP A 316 25.56 36.24 7.53
C ASP A 316 24.95 37.31 8.46
N PRO A 317 25.20 38.61 8.23
CA PRO A 317 24.77 39.67 9.14
C PRO A 317 23.24 39.88 9.14
N THR A 318 22.53 39.32 8.16
CA THR A 318 21.07 39.42 8.01
C THR A 318 20.35 38.25 8.67
N LEU A 319 20.89 37.03 8.50
CA LEU A 319 20.30 35.80 9.00
C LEU A 319 20.93 35.31 10.31
N GLY A 320 22.08 35.83 10.71
CA GLY A 320 22.84 35.38 11.88
C GLY A 320 23.38 33.96 11.77
N LEU A 321 23.41 33.39 10.56
CA LEU A 321 23.84 32.02 10.29
C LEU A 321 25.32 31.98 9.90
N ARG A 322 26.03 30.91 10.25
CA ARG A 322 27.42 30.73 9.81
C ARG A 322 27.48 30.55 8.30
N VAL A 323 28.34 31.32 7.63
CA VAL A 323 28.57 31.24 6.19
C VAL A 323 29.76 30.33 5.95
N TYR A 324 29.55 29.22 5.24
CA TYR A 324 30.61 28.30 4.89
C TYR A 324 31.11 28.59 3.47
N PRO A 325 32.44 28.65 3.23
CA PRO A 325 32.96 28.87 1.89
C PRO A 325 32.49 27.74 0.96
N SER A 326 31.94 28.11 -0.21
CA SER A 326 31.50 27.14 -1.21
C SER A 326 32.73 26.40 -1.76
N THR A 327 33.04 25.22 -1.23
CA THR A 327 34.10 24.41 -1.82
C THR A 327 33.51 23.70 -3.04
N ASN A 328 33.92 24.14 -4.24
CA ASN A 328 33.63 23.47 -5.51
C ASN A 328 34.15 22.02 -5.58
N ASN A 329 34.91 21.57 -4.58
CA ASN A 329 35.49 20.23 -4.48
C ASN A 329 34.58 19.19 -3.80
N PHE A 330 33.41 19.56 -3.27
CA PHE A 330 32.45 18.58 -2.74
C PHE A 330 31.90 17.62 -3.81
N ALA A 331 32.03 17.94 -5.10
CA ALA A 331 31.44 17.14 -6.17
C ALA A 331 32.32 15.95 -6.64
N SER A 332 33.65 15.99 -6.46
CA SER A 332 34.55 15.06 -7.17
C SER A 332 35.03 13.86 -6.35
N ASN A 333 35.00 13.92 -5.02
CA ASN A 333 35.53 12.88 -4.12
C ASN A 333 34.60 12.53 -2.96
N GLN A 334 33.28 12.72 -3.10
CA GLN A 334 32.34 12.13 -2.16
C GLN A 334 32.49 10.61 -2.25
N PRO A 335 32.93 9.89 -1.21
CA PRO A 335 32.72 8.46 -1.18
C PRO A 335 31.21 8.27 -1.34
N VAL A 336 30.80 7.53 -2.36
CA VAL A 336 29.40 7.15 -2.56
C VAL A 336 29.10 6.15 -1.46
N ALA A 337 28.96 6.63 -0.22
CA ALA A 337 28.84 5.82 1.00
C ALA A 337 27.64 4.88 0.93
N TYR A 338 26.74 5.12 -0.03
CA TYR A 338 25.45 4.46 -0.14
C TYR A 338 25.05 4.13 -1.59
N GLY A 339 26.01 3.75 -2.46
CA GLY A 339 25.74 3.36 -3.85
C GLY A 339 25.11 4.47 -4.71
N ARG A 340 25.03 4.27 -6.04
CA ARG A 340 24.30 5.21 -6.90
C ARG A 340 22.80 5.09 -6.65
N ALA A 341 22.10 6.22 -6.57
CA ALA A 341 20.64 6.24 -6.54
C ALA A 341 20.09 5.66 -7.84
N GLN A 342 19.53 4.45 -7.78
CA GLN A 342 18.93 3.78 -8.94
C GLN A 342 17.45 4.15 -9.14
N ASP A 343 17.05 5.36 -8.72
CA ASP A 343 15.65 5.78 -8.68
C ASP A 343 15.03 5.79 -10.08
N ALA A 344 15.73 6.37 -11.08
CA ALA A 344 15.28 6.36 -12.47
C ALA A 344 15.15 4.94 -13.07
N PHE A 345 16.07 4.03 -12.72
CA PHE A 345 16.01 2.65 -13.16
C PHE A 345 14.85 1.89 -12.49
N ALA A 346 14.67 2.06 -11.17
CA ALA A 346 13.58 1.45 -10.42
C ALA A 346 12.21 1.92 -10.94
N GLU A 347 12.09 3.21 -11.26
CA GLU A 347 10.87 3.77 -11.85
C GLU A 347 10.62 3.24 -13.26
N GLN A 348 11.65 3.21 -14.12
CA GLN A 348 11.53 2.63 -15.47
C GLN A 348 11.12 1.14 -15.40
N MET A 349 11.73 0.37 -14.49
CA MET A 349 11.40 -1.04 -14.28
C MET A 349 9.94 -1.21 -13.84
N ARG A 350 9.48 -0.40 -12.88
CA ARG A 350 8.08 -0.43 -12.42
C ARG A 350 7.12 -0.07 -13.55
N ARG A 351 7.42 0.94 -14.37
CA ARG A 351 6.61 1.30 -15.55
C ARG A 351 6.50 0.15 -16.55
N ARG A 352 7.61 -0.55 -16.83
CA ARG A 352 7.62 -1.76 -17.68
C ARG A 352 6.73 -2.86 -17.10
N ARG A 353 6.83 -3.11 -15.79
CA ARG A 353 5.99 -4.09 -15.08
C ARG A 353 4.50 -3.75 -15.15
N MET A 354 4.18 -2.48 -15.02
CA MET A 354 2.83 -1.94 -15.17
C MET A 354 2.34 -1.91 -16.62
N LEU A 355 3.17 -2.33 -17.60
CA LEU A 355 2.85 -2.29 -19.03
C LEU A 355 2.35 -0.89 -19.46
N ASP A 356 3.08 0.15 -19.03
CA ASP A 356 2.77 1.57 -19.23
C ASP A 356 1.38 2.00 -18.70
N GLY A 357 0.85 1.30 -17.68
CA GLY A 357 -0.43 1.62 -17.05
C GLY A 357 -1.66 1.24 -17.91
N ARG A 358 -1.47 0.51 -19.01
CA ARG A 358 -2.57 0.10 -19.91
C ARG A 358 -3.47 -0.98 -19.32
N TYR A 359 -2.94 -1.75 -18.38
CA TYR A 359 -3.62 -2.87 -17.75
C TYR A 359 -3.73 -2.64 -16.25
N GLY A 360 -4.79 -3.20 -15.65
CA GLY A 360 -4.96 -3.15 -14.22
C GLY A 360 -3.92 -3.95 -13.45
N GLY A 361 -3.53 -3.43 -12.29
CA GLY A 361 -2.58 -4.07 -11.39
C GLY A 361 -3.21 -4.51 -10.07
N THR A 362 -2.34 -4.81 -9.12
CA THR A 362 -2.69 -5.16 -7.73
C THR A 362 -3.61 -4.10 -7.13
N ILE A 363 -4.71 -4.55 -6.52
CA ILE A 363 -5.70 -3.69 -5.88
C ILE A 363 -5.48 -3.72 -4.36
N VAL A 364 -5.29 -4.91 -3.79
CA VAL A 364 -5.18 -5.12 -2.36
C VAL A 364 -4.03 -6.07 -2.04
N VAL A 365 -3.26 -5.69 -1.03
CA VAL A 365 -2.39 -6.62 -0.29
C VAL A 365 -2.88 -6.67 1.14
N HIS A 366 -3.37 -7.83 1.57
CA HIS A 366 -3.92 -8.06 2.90
C HIS A 366 -2.93 -8.79 3.82
N TYR A 367 -3.35 -9.07 5.06
CA TYR A 367 -2.57 -9.72 6.10
C TYR A 367 -1.24 -8.98 6.35
N VAL A 368 -1.27 -7.65 6.27
CA VAL A 368 -0.11 -6.78 6.46
C VAL A 368 0.15 -6.58 7.96
N LYS A 369 0.48 -7.67 8.65
CA LYS A 369 0.50 -7.72 10.13
C LYS A 369 1.56 -6.85 10.78
N LYS A 370 2.57 -6.36 10.05
CA LYS A 370 3.61 -5.47 10.58
C LYS A 370 3.59 -4.11 9.91
N ASN A 371 3.85 -3.05 10.66
CA ASN A 371 3.96 -1.70 10.11
C ASN A 371 5.05 -1.61 9.02
N VAL A 372 6.15 -2.35 9.17
CA VAL A 372 7.20 -2.41 8.13
C VAL A 372 6.69 -2.98 6.80
N TRP A 373 5.74 -3.91 6.82
CA TRP A 373 5.18 -4.50 5.60
C TRP A 373 4.32 -3.50 4.80
N PHE A 374 3.75 -2.48 5.45
CA PHE A 374 3.11 -1.38 4.73
C PHE A 374 4.11 -0.56 3.92
N TYR A 375 5.29 -0.28 4.49
CA TYR A 375 6.36 0.40 3.76
C TYR A 375 6.96 -0.47 2.66
N GLU A 376 7.11 -1.78 2.91
CA GLU A 376 7.55 -2.73 1.87
C GLU A 376 6.58 -2.73 0.68
N THR A 377 5.28 -2.81 0.96
CA THR A 377 4.22 -2.79 -0.05
C THR A 377 4.17 -1.45 -0.80
N ALA A 378 4.26 -0.33 -0.07
CA ALA A 378 4.29 1.00 -0.67
C ALA A 378 5.49 1.18 -1.62
N LEU A 379 6.69 0.77 -1.19
CA LEU A 379 7.91 0.88 -2.00
C LEU A 379 7.84 -0.02 -3.24
N ALA A 380 7.26 -1.21 -3.11
CA ALA A 380 7.06 -2.13 -4.23
C ALA A 380 6.04 -1.58 -5.25
N LEU A 381 4.82 -1.27 -4.80
CA LEU A 381 3.69 -1.01 -5.70
C LEU A 381 3.52 0.46 -6.09
N ILE A 382 3.76 1.39 -5.15
CA ILE A 382 3.62 2.84 -5.41
C ILE A 382 4.95 3.43 -5.90
N GLY A 383 6.05 3.03 -5.27
CA GLY A 383 7.38 3.53 -5.58
C GLY A 383 7.77 4.79 -4.80
N ARG A 384 9.09 4.92 -4.58
CA ARG A 384 9.70 6.00 -3.79
C ARG A 384 9.31 7.39 -4.27
N ASP A 385 9.44 7.66 -5.57
CA ASP A 385 9.23 9.00 -6.14
C ASP A 385 7.81 9.53 -5.89
N ARG A 386 6.80 8.67 -6.08
CA ARG A 386 5.40 9.02 -5.81
C ARG A 386 5.15 9.26 -4.33
N LEU A 387 5.72 8.43 -3.45
CA LEU A 387 5.57 8.57 -2.00
C LEU A 387 6.18 9.90 -1.52
N TRP A 388 7.33 10.29 -2.05
CA TRP A 388 8.05 11.49 -1.61
C TRP A 388 7.42 12.78 -2.10
N ARG A 389 7.02 12.84 -3.38
CA ARG A 389 6.35 14.02 -3.95
C ARG A 389 5.02 14.36 -3.27
N ARG A 390 4.40 13.40 -2.55
CA ARG A 390 3.12 13.59 -1.85
C ARG A 390 3.24 13.73 -0.33
N GLY A 391 4.40 14.15 0.17
CA GLY A 391 4.54 14.59 1.56
C GLY A 391 4.86 13.51 2.58
N ILE A 392 5.08 12.26 2.18
CA ILE A 392 5.67 11.23 3.08
C ILE A 392 7.14 11.58 3.38
N GLY A 393 7.81 12.30 2.48
CA GLY A 393 9.19 12.74 2.67
C GLY A 393 9.35 14.04 3.46
N GLY A 394 8.28 14.81 3.66
CA GLY A 394 8.38 16.20 4.17
C GLY A 394 9.48 17.00 3.47
N ALA A 395 10.09 17.93 4.22
CA ALA A 395 11.30 18.64 3.82
C ALA A 395 12.46 17.69 3.43
N GLY A 396 12.48 16.45 3.93
CA GLY A 396 13.53 15.47 3.62
C GLY A 396 13.64 15.09 2.14
N SER A 397 12.60 15.30 1.33
CA SER A 397 12.68 15.16 -0.13
C SER A 397 13.44 16.30 -0.81
N GLU A 398 13.43 17.51 -0.22
CA GLU A 398 14.16 18.69 -0.69
C GLU A 398 15.64 18.64 -0.27
N TRP A 399 15.94 18.00 0.87
CA TRP A 399 17.30 17.88 1.40
C TRP A 399 18.05 16.62 0.93
N ARG A 400 17.44 15.76 0.11
CA ARG A 400 18.11 14.57 -0.41
C ARG A 400 19.03 14.94 -1.58
N THR A 401 20.29 15.23 -1.26
CA THR A 401 21.36 15.44 -2.25
C THR A 401 22.05 14.11 -2.61
N PRO A 402 22.78 14.03 -3.75
CA PRO A 402 23.68 12.91 -4.03
C PRO A 402 24.55 12.59 -2.82
N GLY A 403 24.51 11.35 -2.32
CA GLY A 403 25.21 10.92 -1.10
C GLY A 403 24.34 10.76 0.16
N SER A 404 23.05 11.10 0.10
CA SER A 404 22.12 10.88 1.22
C SER A 404 22.05 9.41 1.66
N PRO A 405 22.02 9.11 2.97
CA PRO A 405 22.19 7.76 3.49
C PRO A 405 21.09 6.78 3.03
N THR A 406 21.51 5.63 2.53
CA THR A 406 20.64 4.48 2.25
C THR A 406 20.78 3.48 3.41
N VAL A 407 19.67 3.12 4.07
CA VAL A 407 19.70 2.18 5.20
C VAL A 407 20.07 0.77 4.72
N GLN A 408 21.16 0.21 5.26
CA GLN A 408 21.56 -1.18 5.03
C GLN A 408 21.32 -2.02 6.29
N PHE A 409 20.87 -3.26 6.10
CA PHE A 409 20.66 -4.19 7.21
C PHE A 409 21.94 -5.02 7.48
N SER A 410 22.49 -4.88 8.68
CA SER A 410 23.65 -5.64 9.17
C SER A 410 23.21 -6.86 10.00
N LYS A 411 24.07 -7.89 10.11
CA LYS A 411 23.82 -9.15 10.83
C LYS A 411 23.58 -8.98 12.34
N LYS A 412 23.94 -7.84 12.94
CA LYS A 412 23.65 -7.55 14.36
C LYS A 412 22.25 -6.96 14.46
N LYS A 413 21.54 -7.21 15.58
CA LYS A 413 20.18 -6.72 15.87
C LYS A 413 20.01 -5.18 15.88
N ASP A 414 20.98 -4.45 15.37
CA ASP A 414 21.08 -3.01 15.44
C ASP A 414 20.70 -2.44 14.06
N LEU A 415 19.58 -1.73 14.02
CA LEU A 415 19.33 -0.71 13.01
C LEU A 415 20.34 0.41 13.31
N TYR A 416 21.40 0.51 12.51
CA TYR A 416 22.32 1.63 12.63
C TYR A 416 21.81 2.76 11.73
N ILE A 417 21.25 3.82 12.34
CA ILE A 417 21.42 5.15 11.75
C ILE A 417 22.87 5.50 12.06
N ALA A 418 23.66 5.67 11.01
CA ALA A 418 25.06 5.96 11.11
C ALA A 418 25.30 7.29 11.85
N SER A 419 25.55 7.22 13.15
CA SER A 419 26.09 8.30 13.98
C SER A 419 27.16 7.73 14.91
N GLY A 420 28.34 8.35 14.99
CA GLY A 420 29.34 7.94 15.96
C GLY A 420 30.52 8.91 16.14
N HIS A 421 30.48 9.58 17.30
CA HIS A 421 31.54 10.23 18.11
C HIS A 421 32.10 11.60 17.70
#